data_AF-A0A970QFL9-F1
#
_entry.id   AF-A0A970QFL9-F1
#
_cell.length_a   1.000
_cell.length_b   1.000
_cell.length_c   1.000
_cell.angle_alpha   90.00
_cell.angle_beta   90.00
_cell.angle_gamma   90.00
#
_symmetry.space_group_name_H-M   'P 1'
#
loop_
_entity.id
_entity.type
_entity.pdbx_description
1 polymer ?
#
loop_
_entity_poly.entity_id
_entity_poly.type
_entity_poly.pdbx_seq_one_letter_code
_entity_poly.pdbx_strand_id
1 'polypeptide(L)'
;MSKVPDGIRSFKERDMGADGGHGSEITYNHLSHSRAHYLLAIEALRSELGYARTTDVAEMLEVSRGAASMALTQLKKRGWVKEDPNRFLLLTEEGKHITDLVVKNFDSLLAFFTDILSVPREDALRDACKMEHIITLDMGMRLRRLTQLIKSKPELHDQLKAVMEDLPKDTEKPSH
;
A
#
# COMPACT_ATOMS: atom_id res chain seq x y z
N MET A 1 10.38 17.62 7.70
CA MET A 1 9.07 17.27 8.29
C MET A 1 8.38 16.34 7.30
N SER A 2 8.71 15.05 7.34
CA SER A 2 7.98 13.97 8.03
C SER A 2 6.56 13.79 7.50
N LYS A 3 6.29 12.61 6.92
CA LYS A 3 5.39 11.62 7.53
C LYS A 3 5.43 10.33 6.71
N VAL A 4 6.09 9.31 7.25
CA VAL A 4 5.72 7.91 6.97
C VAL A 4 4.25 7.76 7.40
N PRO A 5 3.35 7.23 6.57
CA PRO A 5 1.95 7.06 6.96
C PRO A 5 1.82 6.11 8.16
N ASP A 6 1.03 6.51 9.17
CA ASP A 6 0.82 5.83 10.47
C ASP A 6 0.18 4.42 10.39
N GLY A 7 0.05 3.82 9.21
CA GLY A 7 -0.75 2.62 8.95
C GLY A 7 -0.04 1.26 9.08
N ILE A 8 1.25 1.21 9.44
CA ILE A 8 2.08 -0.02 9.37
C ILE A 8 1.86 -0.97 10.58
N ARG A 9 1.10 -0.56 11.60
CA ARG A 9 1.15 -1.16 12.96
C ARG A 9 0.22 -2.34 13.29
N SER A 10 -0.41 -3.04 12.34
CA SER A 10 -1.30 -4.16 12.70
C SER A 10 -1.30 -5.32 11.70
N PHE A 11 -0.33 -6.23 11.86
CA PHE A 11 -0.08 -7.38 10.95
C PHE A 11 -0.20 -8.76 11.63
N LYS A 12 -1.27 -9.06 12.38
CA LYS A 12 -1.43 -10.42 12.93
C LYS A 12 -2.80 -10.99 12.61
N GLU A 13 -2.83 -11.75 11.50
CA GLU A 13 -3.55 -13.02 11.27
C GLU A 13 -4.00 -13.18 9.80
N ARG A 14 -3.69 -14.37 9.23
CA ARG A 14 -4.24 -14.97 7.98
C ARG A 14 -3.64 -14.55 6.61
N ASP A 15 -2.78 -15.38 6.02
CA ASP A 15 -3.16 -16.49 5.11
C ASP A 15 -1.99 -17.03 4.26
N MET A 16 -1.93 -18.37 4.18
CA MET A 16 -1.05 -19.18 3.31
C MET A 16 -1.88 -19.78 2.16
N GLY A 17 -1.40 -19.70 0.91
CA GLY A 17 -1.90 -20.57 -0.15
C GLY A 17 -1.60 -20.15 -1.60
N ALA A 18 -0.83 -21.01 -2.29
CA ALA A 18 -0.81 -21.35 -3.73
C ALA A 18 -0.38 -20.32 -4.81
N ASP A 19 0.01 -20.89 -5.96
CA ASP A 19 0.92 -20.40 -7.03
C ASP A 19 0.30 -20.53 -8.43
N GLY A 20 0.77 -19.73 -9.41
CA GLY A 20 0.63 -19.99 -10.85
C GLY A 20 0.30 -18.79 -11.78
N GLY A 21 1.24 -18.42 -12.67
CA GLY A 21 0.96 -18.17 -14.10
C GLY A 21 0.71 -16.75 -14.67
N HIS A 22 1.72 -16.18 -15.34
CA HIS A 22 1.80 -15.28 -16.52
C HIS A 22 0.65 -14.30 -16.91
N GLY A 23 0.95 -13.00 -16.79
CA GLY A 23 1.06 -12.06 -17.92
C GLY A 23 -0.18 -11.61 -18.70
N SER A 24 -0.91 -10.62 -18.18
CA SER A 24 -1.45 -9.41 -18.86
C SER A 24 -2.55 -8.80 -17.98
N GLU A 25 -2.54 -7.46 -17.84
CA GLU A 25 -3.28 -6.66 -16.83
C GLU A 25 -2.86 -6.96 -15.37
N ILE A 26 -1.75 -6.35 -14.94
CA ILE A 26 -1.13 -6.72 -13.66
C ILE A 26 -1.85 -6.04 -12.47
N THR A 27 -3.01 -6.58 -12.09
CA THR A 27 -3.12 -7.01 -10.69
C THR A 27 -2.03 -8.05 -10.54
N TYR A 28 -1.01 -7.80 -9.71
CA TYR A 28 -0.03 -8.85 -9.43
C TYR A 28 -0.81 -9.94 -8.72
N ASN A 29 -1.25 -10.97 -9.46
CA ASN A 29 -2.25 -11.96 -9.02
C ASN A 29 -1.83 -12.73 -7.75
N HIS A 30 -0.62 -12.44 -7.21
CA HIS A 30 -0.02 -13.01 -6.02
C HIS A 30 0.69 -11.96 -5.13
N LEU A 31 0.45 -10.65 -5.31
CA LEU A 31 0.96 -9.62 -4.41
C LEU A 31 0.04 -9.57 -3.18
N SER A 32 0.47 -10.22 -2.10
CA SER A 32 -0.20 -10.08 -0.81
C SER A 32 0.17 -8.76 -0.16
N HIS A 33 -0.72 -8.26 0.71
CA HIS A 33 -0.47 -7.12 1.57
C HIS A 33 0.93 -7.17 2.23
N SER A 34 1.26 -8.31 2.84
CA SER A 34 2.58 -8.54 3.45
C SER A 34 3.71 -8.30 2.44
N ARG A 35 3.66 -8.93 1.27
CA ARG A 35 4.73 -8.80 0.25
C ARG A 35 4.89 -7.35 -0.21
N ALA A 36 3.79 -6.64 -0.44
CA ALA A 36 3.82 -5.23 -0.81
C ALA A 36 4.52 -4.39 0.28
N HIS A 37 4.19 -4.64 1.55
CA HIS A 37 4.74 -3.90 2.68
C HIS A 37 6.23 -4.16 2.91
N TYR A 38 6.73 -5.38 2.66
CA TYR A 38 8.17 -5.63 2.65
C TYR A 38 8.91 -4.86 1.55
N LEU A 39 8.33 -4.73 0.35
CA LEU A 39 8.94 -3.94 -0.72
C LEU A 39 8.95 -2.44 -0.38
N LEU A 40 7.82 -1.92 0.12
CA LEU A 40 7.71 -0.54 0.61
C LEU A 40 8.70 -0.24 1.72
N ALA A 41 8.88 -1.16 2.68
CA ALA A 41 9.84 -0.98 3.78
C ALA A 41 11.29 -0.90 3.28
N ILE A 42 11.67 -1.76 2.32
CA ILE A 42 13.00 -1.69 1.70
C ILE A 42 13.21 -0.35 1.01
N GLU A 43 12.24 0.11 0.21
CA GLU A 43 12.34 1.40 -0.49
C GLU A 43 12.44 2.57 0.49
N ALA A 44 11.58 2.59 1.52
CA ALA A 44 11.57 3.63 2.55
C ALA A 44 12.92 3.70 3.29
N LEU A 45 13.42 2.57 3.79
CA LEU A 45 14.71 2.51 4.49
C LEU A 45 15.87 2.95 3.60
N ARG A 46 15.88 2.55 2.33
CA ARG A 46 16.92 2.97 1.39
C ARG A 46 16.85 4.46 1.07
N SER A 47 15.65 5.02 0.93
CA SER A 47 15.45 6.44 0.68
C SER A 47 15.90 7.28 1.88
N GLU A 48 15.64 6.81 3.10
CA GLU A 48 15.96 7.54 4.34
C GLU A 48 17.42 7.36 4.79
N LEU A 49 17.95 6.13 4.76
CA LEU A 49 19.24 5.77 5.34
C LEU A 49 20.31 5.45 4.30
N GLY A 50 19.96 5.34 3.03
CA GLY A 50 20.85 4.88 1.95
C GLY A 50 21.03 3.36 1.87
N TYR A 51 20.54 2.61 2.85
CA TYR A 51 20.63 1.16 2.91
C TYR A 51 19.41 0.53 3.62
N ALA A 52 19.24 -0.77 3.45
CA ALA A 52 18.25 -1.56 4.19
C ALA A 52 18.84 -2.93 4.52
N ARG A 53 18.73 -3.37 5.77
CA ARG A 53 19.05 -4.75 6.19
C ARG A 53 17.79 -5.47 6.65
N THR A 54 17.85 -6.80 6.70
CA THR A 54 16.77 -7.64 7.24
C THR A 54 16.32 -7.23 8.64
N THR A 55 17.25 -6.80 9.50
CA THR A 55 16.94 -6.32 10.85
C THR A 55 16.12 -5.05 10.84
N ASP A 56 16.49 -4.10 9.97
CA ASP A 56 15.86 -2.79 9.88
C ASP A 56 14.44 -2.94 9.31
N VAL A 57 14.28 -3.81 8.30
CA VAL A 57 12.96 -4.17 7.75
C VAL A 57 12.09 -4.87 8.79
N ALA A 58 12.65 -5.79 9.58
CA ALA A 58 11.92 -6.48 10.63
C ALA A 58 11.43 -5.51 11.72
N GLU A 59 12.27 -4.54 12.10
CA GLU A 59 11.94 -3.50 13.07
C GLU A 59 10.86 -2.56 12.54
N MET A 60 11.01 -2.06 11.30
CA MET A 60 10.04 -1.17 10.67
C MET A 60 8.64 -1.81 10.52
N LEU A 61 8.58 -3.10 10.22
CA LEU A 61 7.32 -3.85 10.07
C LEU A 61 6.84 -4.51 11.37
N GLU A 62 7.55 -4.32 12.49
CA GLU A 62 7.23 -4.89 13.80
C GLU A 62 7.03 -6.42 13.78
N VAL A 63 7.87 -7.13 13.03
CA VAL A 63 7.86 -8.59 12.88
C VAL A 63 9.14 -9.22 13.44
N SER A 64 9.10 -10.52 13.72
CA SER A 64 10.31 -11.24 14.14
C SER A 64 11.36 -11.30 13.03
N ARG A 65 12.64 -11.31 13.40
CA ARG A 65 13.76 -11.50 12.45
C ARG A 65 13.63 -12.78 11.62
N GLY A 66 13.13 -13.87 12.22
CA GLY A 66 12.87 -15.13 11.53
C GLY A 66 11.80 -14.98 10.44
N ALA A 67 10.68 -14.33 10.76
CA ALA A 67 9.62 -14.05 9.80
C ALA A 67 10.11 -13.14 8.65
N ALA A 68 10.84 -12.07 8.98
CA ALA A 68 11.43 -11.19 7.97
C ALA A 68 12.40 -11.93 7.05
N SER A 69 13.28 -12.77 7.60
CA SER A 69 14.21 -13.58 6.81
C SER A 69 13.48 -14.52 5.85
N MET A 70 12.40 -15.16 6.31
CA MET A 70 11.57 -16.03 5.46
C MET A 70 10.89 -15.25 4.34
N ALA A 71 10.23 -14.13 4.67
CA ALA A 71 9.56 -13.29 3.68
C ALA A 71 10.53 -12.75 2.62
N LEU A 72 11.66 -12.18 3.04
CA LEU A 72 12.70 -11.65 2.15
C LEU A 72 13.31 -12.75 1.27
N THR A 73 13.46 -13.96 1.78
CA THR A 73 13.90 -15.10 0.97
C THR A 73 12.92 -15.40 -0.16
N GLN A 74 11.61 -15.32 0.10
CA GLN A 74 10.60 -15.50 -0.95
C GLN A 74 10.59 -14.36 -1.97
N LEU A 75 10.80 -13.12 -1.53
CA LEU A 75 10.91 -11.97 -2.44
C LEU A 75 12.17 -12.07 -3.33
N LYS A 76 13.29 -12.57 -2.79
CA LYS A 76 14.50 -12.89 -3.55
C LYS A 76 14.25 -13.98 -4.59
N LYS A 77 13.55 -15.07 -4.22
CA LYS A 77 13.17 -16.15 -5.17
C LYS A 77 12.27 -15.66 -6.30
N ARG A 78 11.41 -14.67 -6.04
CA ARG A 78 10.55 -14.03 -7.04
C ARG A 78 11.29 -13.02 -7.92
N GLY A 79 12.54 -12.70 -7.63
CA GLY A 79 13.31 -11.71 -8.39
C GLY A 79 12.92 -10.26 -8.10
N TRP A 80 12.18 -9.98 -7.03
CA TRP A 80 11.74 -8.61 -6.67
C TRP A 80 12.76 -7.89 -5.77
N VAL A 81 13.56 -8.67 -5.03
CA VAL A 81 14.60 -8.17 -4.13
C VAL A 81 15.91 -8.88 -4.47
N LYS A 82 17.02 -8.18 -4.35
CA LYS A 82 18.38 -8.73 -4.35
C LYS A 82 19.13 -8.27 -3.10
N GLU A 83 20.21 -8.97 -2.77
CA GLU A 83 21.08 -8.65 -1.64
C GLU A 83 22.51 -8.51 -2.17
N ASP A 84 23.19 -7.41 -1.82
CA ASP A 84 24.58 -7.19 -2.24
C ASP A 84 25.59 -7.91 -1.32
N PRO A 85 26.90 -7.90 -1.64
CA PRO A 85 27.92 -8.52 -0.80
C PRO A 85 28.03 -7.95 0.63
N ASN A 86 27.54 -6.72 0.86
CA ASN A 86 27.48 -6.09 2.18
C ASN A 86 26.18 -6.44 2.95
N ARG A 87 25.37 -7.34 2.38
CA ARG A 87 24.05 -7.75 2.87
C ARG A 87 23.01 -6.62 2.89
N PHE A 88 23.16 -5.61 2.04
CA PHE A 88 22.12 -4.62 1.84
C PHE A 88 21.09 -5.12 0.84
N LEU A 89 19.82 -4.96 1.21
CA LEU A 89 18.67 -5.28 0.39
C LEU A 89 18.49 -4.19 -0.67
N LEU A 90 18.24 -4.59 -1.90
CA LEU A 90 17.91 -3.70 -3.02
C LEU A 90 16.66 -4.22 -3.73
N LEU A 91 15.77 -3.31 -4.11
CA LEU A 91 14.73 -3.65 -5.08
C LEU A 91 15.37 -3.88 -6.46
N THR A 92 14.88 -4.90 -7.16
CA THR A 92 15.13 -5.04 -8.60
C THR A 92 14.24 -4.07 -9.37
N GLU A 93 14.42 -3.95 -10.69
CA GLU A 93 13.55 -3.11 -11.50
C GLU A 93 12.08 -3.54 -11.44
N GLU A 94 11.81 -4.85 -11.37
CA GLU A 94 10.46 -5.36 -11.14
C GLU A 94 9.95 -5.00 -9.74
N GLY A 95 10.78 -5.16 -8.70
CA GLY A 95 10.43 -4.77 -7.34
C GLY A 95 10.10 -3.29 -7.19
N LYS A 96 10.85 -2.42 -7.87
CA LYS A 96 10.55 -0.98 -7.94
C LYS A 96 9.25 -0.71 -8.67
N HIS A 97 9.01 -1.36 -9.80
CA HIS A 97 7.76 -1.19 -10.55
C HIS A 97 6.53 -1.57 -9.73
N ILE A 98 6.60 -2.68 -8.98
CA ILE A 98 5.56 -3.09 -8.02
C ILE A 98 5.35 -1.99 -6.97
N THR A 99 6.43 -1.53 -6.35
CA THR A 99 6.40 -0.52 -5.29
C THR A 99 5.77 0.78 -5.78
N ASP A 100 6.16 1.25 -6.96
CA ASP A 100 5.60 2.45 -7.59
C ASP A 100 4.10 2.33 -7.86
N LEU A 101 3.64 1.15 -8.30
CA LEU A 101 2.22 0.88 -8.55
C LEU A 101 1.42 0.93 -7.24
N VAL A 102 1.92 0.26 -6.21
CA VAL A 102 1.32 0.21 -4.87
C VAL A 102 1.22 1.62 -4.29
N VAL A 103 2.29 2.43 -4.35
CA VAL A 103 2.29 3.82 -3.87
C VAL A 103 1.27 4.67 -4.64
N LYS A 104 1.26 4.60 -5.99
CA LYS A 104 0.31 5.36 -6.81
C LYS A 104 -1.15 5.01 -6.50
N ASN A 105 -1.43 3.73 -6.27
CA ASN A 105 -2.76 3.29 -5.89
C ASN A 105 -3.15 3.81 -4.50
N PHE A 106 -2.24 3.70 -3.52
CA PHE A 106 -2.46 4.22 -2.17
C PHE A 106 -2.79 5.72 -2.20
N ASP A 107 -1.99 6.52 -2.92
CA ASP A 107 -2.21 7.97 -3.04
C ASP A 107 -3.55 8.29 -3.71
N SER A 108 -3.91 7.53 -4.75
CA SER A 108 -5.17 7.72 -5.47
C SER A 108 -6.38 7.38 -4.62
N LEU A 109 -6.32 6.28 -3.86
CA LEU A 109 -7.35 5.86 -2.92
C LEU A 109 -7.48 6.86 -1.77
N LEU A 110 -6.37 7.25 -1.15
CA LEU A 110 -6.36 8.20 -0.03
C LEU A 110 -6.96 9.54 -0.44
N ALA A 111 -6.55 10.07 -1.60
CA ALA A 111 -7.10 11.31 -2.14
C ALA A 111 -8.61 11.17 -2.41
N PHE A 112 -9.04 10.07 -3.02
CA PHE A 112 -10.45 9.86 -3.30
C PHE A 112 -11.29 9.75 -2.01
N PHE A 113 -10.85 8.96 -1.04
CA PHE A 113 -11.56 8.77 0.23
C PHE A 113 -11.66 10.06 1.04
N THR A 114 -10.60 10.87 1.07
CA THR A 114 -10.58 12.11 1.85
C THR A 114 -11.23 13.29 1.12
N ASP A 115 -10.90 13.49 -0.16
CA ASP A 115 -11.33 14.67 -0.90
C ASP A 115 -12.74 14.53 -1.49
N ILE A 116 -13.17 13.29 -1.80
CA ILE A 116 -14.45 13.04 -2.49
C ILE A 116 -15.47 12.39 -1.57
N LEU A 117 -15.08 11.34 -0.83
CA LEU A 117 -16.00 10.63 0.08
C LEU A 117 -16.07 11.24 1.48
N SER A 118 -15.28 12.26 1.78
CA SER A 118 -15.23 12.93 3.09
C SER A 118 -14.97 11.98 4.27
N VAL A 119 -14.28 10.86 4.02
CA VAL A 119 -13.90 9.89 5.05
C VAL A 119 -12.83 10.50 5.96
N PRO A 120 -12.93 10.37 7.29
CA PRO A 120 -11.90 10.82 8.21
C PRO A 120 -10.53 10.28 7.82
N ARG A 121 -9.49 11.12 7.91
CA ARG A 121 -8.16 10.78 7.39
C ARG A 121 -7.61 9.46 7.94
N GLU A 122 -7.84 9.16 9.21
CA GLU A 122 -7.35 7.92 9.84
C GLU A 122 -8.02 6.68 9.24
N ASP A 123 -9.34 6.72 9.03
CA ASP A 123 -10.09 5.67 8.38
C ASP A 123 -9.67 5.51 6.92
N ALA A 124 -9.53 6.63 6.20
CA ALA A 124 -9.09 6.65 4.82
C ALA A 124 -7.68 6.06 4.65
N LEU A 125 -6.75 6.35 5.55
CA LEU A 125 -5.40 5.76 5.57
C LEU A 125 -5.48 4.25 5.76
N ARG A 126 -6.24 3.79 6.77
CA ARG A 126 -6.41 2.37 7.06
C ARG A 126 -6.99 1.62 5.87
N ASP A 127 -8.02 2.16 5.25
CA ASP A 127 -8.74 1.45 4.18
C ASP A 127 -8.01 1.55 2.83
N ALA A 128 -7.31 2.67 2.56
CA ALA A 128 -6.39 2.76 1.42
C ALA A 128 -5.25 1.74 1.54
N CYS A 129 -4.70 1.52 2.74
CA CYS A 129 -3.64 0.54 3.05
C CYS A 129 -4.10 -0.93 2.93
N LYS A 130 -5.40 -1.19 2.82
CA LYS A 130 -5.91 -2.55 2.55
C LYS A 130 -6.12 -2.79 1.06
N MET A 131 -6.33 -1.73 0.27
CA MET A 131 -6.84 -1.82 -1.09
C MET A 131 -5.77 -1.53 -2.15
N GLU A 132 -4.69 -0.85 -1.80
CA GLU A 132 -3.68 -0.34 -2.72
C GLU A 132 -3.01 -1.43 -3.56
N HIS A 133 -2.88 -2.64 -3.00
CA HIS A 133 -2.29 -3.80 -3.67
C HIS A 133 -3.32 -4.67 -4.42
N ILE A 134 -4.62 -4.40 -4.23
CA ILE A 134 -5.72 -5.17 -4.83
C ILE A 134 -6.18 -4.54 -6.14
N ILE A 135 -6.22 -3.21 -6.21
CA ILE A 135 -6.73 -2.51 -7.38
C ILE A 135 -5.70 -2.45 -8.53
N THR A 136 -6.20 -2.42 -9.76
CA THR A 136 -5.36 -2.19 -10.94
C THR A 136 -4.89 -0.74 -11.01
N LEU A 137 -3.76 -0.51 -11.69
CA LEU A 137 -3.29 0.85 -11.95
C LEU A 137 -4.31 1.68 -12.75
N ASP A 138 -5.03 1.07 -13.71
CA ASP A 138 -6.08 1.78 -14.47
C ASP A 138 -7.18 2.29 -13.54
N MET A 139 -7.64 1.46 -12.61
CA MET A 139 -8.64 1.86 -11.62
C MET A 139 -8.13 3.01 -10.74
N GLY A 140 -6.91 2.89 -10.19
CA GLY A 140 -6.28 3.94 -9.40
C GLY A 140 -6.17 5.27 -10.18
N MET A 141 -5.74 5.21 -11.45
CA MET A 141 -5.66 6.39 -12.31
C MET A 141 -7.02 7.02 -12.59
N ARG A 142 -8.08 6.23 -12.81
CA ARG A 142 -9.44 6.74 -12.99
C ARG A 142 -9.97 7.42 -11.74
N LEU A 143 -9.77 6.83 -10.56
CA LEU A 143 -10.12 7.45 -9.27
C LEU A 143 -9.42 8.79 -9.09
N ARG A 144 -8.11 8.83 -9.36
CA ARG A 144 -7.32 10.07 -9.29
C ARG A 144 -7.82 11.12 -10.28
N ARG A 145 -8.12 10.72 -11.52
CA ARG A 145 -8.61 11.64 -12.56
C ARG A 145 -9.97 12.20 -12.18
N LEU A 146 -10.89 11.37 -11.69
CA LEU A 146 -12.20 11.81 -11.20
C LEU A 146 -12.03 12.80 -10.04
N THR A 147 -11.17 12.47 -9.07
CA THR A 147 -10.84 13.35 -7.94
C THR A 147 -10.38 14.73 -8.41
N GLN A 148 -9.43 14.78 -9.35
CA GLN A 148 -8.94 16.04 -9.91
C GLN A 148 -10.01 16.82 -10.67
N LEU A 149 -10.85 16.14 -11.45
CA LEU A 149 -11.94 16.77 -12.20
C LEU A 149 -12.97 17.41 -11.28
N ILE A 150 -13.37 16.71 -10.20
CA ILE A 150 -14.32 17.25 -9.22
C ILE A 150 -13.68 18.44 -8.49
N LYS A 151 -12.44 18.31 -8.00
CA LYS A 151 -11.73 19.42 -7.32
C LYS A 151 -11.52 20.65 -8.20
N SER A 152 -11.47 20.49 -9.53
CA SER A 152 -11.39 21.61 -10.47
C SER A 152 -12.72 22.38 -10.66
N LYS A 153 -13.82 21.89 -10.08
CA LYS A 153 -15.17 22.47 -10.16
C LYS A 153 -15.69 22.73 -8.73
N PRO A 154 -15.38 23.89 -8.12
CA PRO A 154 -15.66 24.15 -6.71
C PRO A 154 -17.12 23.97 -6.33
N GLU A 155 -18.08 24.46 -7.13
CA GLU A 155 -19.51 24.33 -6.74
C GLU A 155 -19.97 22.87 -6.70
N LEU A 156 -19.49 22.04 -7.63
CA LEU A 156 -19.78 20.60 -7.63
C LEU A 156 -19.09 19.90 -6.46
N HIS A 157 -17.85 20.27 -6.16
CA HIS A 157 -17.09 19.70 -5.06
C HIS A 157 -17.75 19.98 -3.71
N ASP A 158 -18.15 21.22 -3.46
CA ASP A 158 -18.82 21.63 -2.22
C ASP A 158 -20.19 20.95 -2.05
N GLN A 159 -20.98 20.85 -3.13
CA GLN A 159 -22.24 20.12 -3.12
C GLN A 159 -22.06 18.64 -2.80
N LEU A 160 -21.09 17.99 -3.47
CA LEU A 160 -20.81 16.58 -3.25
C LEU A 160 -20.31 16.34 -1.82
N LYS A 161 -19.44 17.20 -1.32
CA LYS A 161 -18.90 17.13 0.03
C LYS A 161 -20.00 17.23 1.08
N ALA A 162 -20.93 18.18 0.93
CA ALA A 162 -22.07 18.34 1.82
C ALA A 162 -22.96 17.08 1.86
N VAL A 163 -23.22 16.47 0.69
CA VAL A 163 -23.97 15.21 0.62
C VAL A 163 -23.23 14.06 1.29
N MET A 164 -21.91 13.94 1.06
CA MET A 164 -21.10 12.85 1.61
C MET A 164 -20.93 12.95 3.14
N GLU A 165 -20.84 14.17 3.68
CA GLU A 165 -20.76 14.40 5.13
C GLU A 165 -22.09 14.10 5.86
N ASP A 166 -23.23 14.24 5.16
CA ASP A 166 -24.56 13.94 5.69
C ASP A 166 -24.97 12.46 5.55
N LEU A 167 -24.13 11.63 4.89
CA LEU A 167 -24.43 10.21 4.75
C LEU A 167 -24.53 9.53 6.13
N PRO A 168 -25.54 8.66 6.34
CA PRO A 168 -25.62 7.86 7.54
C PRO A 168 -24.32 7.09 7.74
N LYS A 169 -23.70 7.23 8.91
CA LYS A 169 -22.61 6.35 9.28
C LYS A 169 -23.21 4.98 9.53
N ASP A 170 -22.70 3.95 8.87
CA ASP A 170 -23.01 2.56 9.22
C ASP A 170 -22.50 2.30 10.65
N THR A 171 -23.33 2.60 11.64
CA THR A 171 -23.11 2.21 13.03
C THR A 171 -23.66 0.81 13.22
N GLU A 172 -23.10 -0.17 12.53
CA GLU A 172 -23.30 -1.58 12.89
C GLU A 172 -21.95 -2.18 13.26
N LYS A 173 -21.68 -2.17 14.56
CA LYS A 173 -20.81 -3.14 15.19
C LYS A 173 -21.59 -4.46 15.16
N PRO A 174 -21.21 -5.51 14.40
CA PRO A 174 -21.81 -6.82 14.64
C PRO A 174 -21.56 -7.17 16.11
N SER A 175 -22.67 -7.43 16.79
CA SER A 175 -22.69 -7.79 18.21
C SER A 175 -22.06 -9.18 18.36
N HIS A 176 -20.90 -9.22 19.03
CA HIS A 176 -20.18 -10.39 19.58
C HIS A 176 -19.75 -11.52 18.62
#